data_AF-A0A963LAW5-F1
#
_entry.id   AF-A0A963LAW5-F1
#
_cell.length_a   1.000
_cell.length_b   1.000
_cell.length_c   1.000
_cell.angle_alpha   90.00
_cell.angle_beta   90.00
_cell.angle_gamma   90.00
#
_symmetry.space_group_name_H-M   'P 1'
#
loop_
_entity.id
_entity.type
_entity.pdbx_description
1 polymer ?
#
loop_
_entity_poly.entity_id
_entity_poly.type
_entity_poly.pdbx_seq_one_letter_code
_entity_poly.pdbx_strand_id
1 'polypeptide(L)'
;MTVTVKLDAMLEEQLRQRAAASGATTSDVIRQALLAYLNAPRDAPAPSAHALGADLFGRHRGAPELAARRKSLLADAWAAKHPARP
;
A
#
# COMPACT_ATOMS: atom_id res chain seq x y z
N MET A 1 -17.17 27.31 13.60
CA MET A 1 -18.49 26.67 13.72
C MET A 1 -18.37 25.49 14.68
N THR A 2 -19.31 25.32 15.60
CA THR A 2 -19.36 24.17 16.53
C THR A 2 -20.48 23.22 16.10
N VAL A 3 -20.25 21.92 16.29
CA VAL A 3 -21.23 20.87 16.05
C VAL A 3 -21.22 19.92 17.24
N THR A 4 -22.40 19.57 17.76
CA THR A 4 -22.55 18.60 18.84
C THR A 4 -23.03 17.28 18.25
N VAL A 5 -22.29 16.20 18.50
CA VAL A 5 -22.61 14.86 18.02
C VAL A 5 -22.70 13.94 19.23
N LYS A 6 -23.78 13.17 19.34
CA LYS A 6 -23.90 12.11 20.34
C LYS A 6 -23.16 10.88 19.83
N LEU A 7 -22.27 10.34 20.64
CA LEU A 7 -21.52 9.13 20.36
C LEU A 7 -21.99 8.03 21.30
N ASP A 8 -21.91 6.77 20.86
CA ASP A 8 -22.09 5.65 21.77
C ASP A 8 -20.87 5.51 22.70
N ALA A 9 -21.07 4.80 23.82
CA ALA A 9 -20.05 4.66 24.85
C ALA A 9 -18.77 3.98 24.36
N MET A 10 -18.88 3.06 23.39
CA MET A 10 -17.73 2.35 22.84
C MET A 10 -16.87 3.28 21.99
N LEU A 11 -17.51 4.07 21.13
CA LEU A 11 -16.81 5.03 20.27
C LEU A 11 -16.16 6.16 21.07
N GLU A 12 -16.82 6.65 22.12
CA GLU A 12 -16.21 7.62 23.04
C GLU A 12 -14.94 7.07 23.69
N GLU A 13 -14.98 5.82 24.14
CA GLU A 13 -13.83 5.19 24.78
C GLU A 13 -12.68 4.99 23.80
N GLN A 14 -12.98 4.55 22.57
CA GLN A 14 -11.98 4.44 21.51
C GLN A 14 -11.32 5.79 21.18
N LEU A 15 -12.11 6.88 21.13
CA LEU A 15 -11.59 8.23 20.90
C LEU A 15 -10.69 8.69 22.05
N ARG A 16 -11.07 8.42 23.31
CA ARG A 16 -10.24 8.72 24.49
C ARG A 16 -8.92 7.97 24.45
N GLN A 17 -8.95 6.67 24.15
CA GLN A 17 -7.74 5.85 24.04
C GLN A 17 -6.82 6.33 22.91
N ARG A 18 -7.39 6.67 21.75
CA ARG A 18 -6.65 7.21 20.61
C ARG A 18 -6.01 8.55 20.94
N ALA A 19 -6.73 9.44 21.63
CA ALA A 19 -6.22 10.73 22.10
C ALA A 19 -5.05 10.55 23.06
N ALA A 20 -5.20 9.70 24.07
CA ALA A 20 -4.15 9.39 25.04
C ALA A 20 -2.90 8.79 24.37
N ALA A 21 -3.07 7.86 23.43
CA ALA A 21 -1.96 7.21 22.73
C ALA A 21 -1.19 8.16 21.78
N SER A 22 -1.87 9.18 21.24
CA SER A 22 -1.26 10.13 20.29
C SER A 22 -0.82 11.45 20.94
N GLY A 23 -1.08 11.65 22.23
CA GLY A 23 -0.83 12.93 22.92
C GLY A 23 -1.69 14.09 22.40
N ALA A 24 -2.77 13.79 21.68
CA ALA A 24 -3.68 14.77 21.09
C ALA A 24 -4.95 14.93 21.94
N THR A 25 -5.69 16.03 21.73
CA THR A 25 -7.02 16.16 22.36
C THR A 25 -8.06 15.32 21.61
N THR A 26 -9.14 14.94 22.29
CA THR A 26 -10.26 14.24 21.64
C THR A 26 -10.82 15.04 20.46
N SER A 27 -10.90 16.37 20.59
CA SER A 27 -11.36 17.25 19.52
C SER A 27 -10.42 17.24 18.30
N ASP A 28 -9.11 17.14 18.51
CA ASP A 28 -8.15 17.02 17.40
C ASP A 28 -8.28 15.68 16.69
N VAL A 29 -8.44 14.59 17.45
CA VAL A 29 -8.69 13.26 16.87
C VAL A 29 -9.97 13.28 16.02
N ILE A 30 -11.06 13.87 16.52
CA ILE A 30 -12.31 14.00 15.77
C ILE A 30 -12.11 14.85 14.50
N ARG A 31 -11.40 15.98 14.60
CA ARG A 31 -11.11 16.84 13.45
C ARG A 31 -10.32 16.09 12.38
N GLN A 32 -9.26 15.37 12.78
CA GLN A 32 -8.43 14.57 11.87
C GLN A 32 -9.23 13.46 11.22
N ALA A 33 -10.08 12.77 11.98
CA ALA A 33 -10.96 11.73 11.45
C ALA A 33 -11.95 12.28 10.41
N LEU A 34 -12.55 13.45 10.67
CA LEU A 34 -13.43 14.13 9.71
C LEU A 34 -12.68 14.56 8.44
N LEU A 35 -11.48 15.13 8.58
CA LEU A 35 -10.65 15.48 7.43
C LEU A 35 -10.30 14.24 6.60
N ALA A 36 -9.89 13.15 7.24
CA ALA A 36 -9.60 11.90 6.56
C ALA A 36 -10.84 11.34 5.84
N TYR A 37 -12.00 11.37 6.48
CA TYR A 37 -13.27 10.92 5.87
C TYR A 37 -13.68 11.77 4.66
N LEU A 38 -13.54 13.10 4.75
CA LEU A 38 -13.91 14.01 3.66
C LEU A 38 -12.90 13.99 2.49
N ASN A 39 -11.63 13.72 2.76
CA ASN A 39 -10.59 13.58 1.75
C ASN A 39 -10.53 12.16 1.15
N ALA A 40 -11.17 11.18 1.79
CA ALA A 40 -11.27 9.83 1.25
C ALA A 40 -12.10 9.89 -0.06
N PRO A 41 -11.56 9.41 -1.19
CA PRO A 41 -12.32 9.40 -2.42
C PRO A 41 -13.51 8.44 -2.28
N ARG A 42 -14.73 9.00 -2.22
CA ARG A 42 -15.98 8.26 -2.00
C ARG A 42 -16.22 7.14 -3.00
N ASP A 43 -15.79 7.35 -4.24
CA ASP A 43 -15.99 6.44 -5.37
C ASP A 43 -14.69 6.15 -6.10
N ALA A 44 -13.53 6.19 -5.43
CA ALA A 44 -12.31 5.74 -6.10
C ALA A 44 -12.50 4.27 -6.49
N PRO A 45 -12.46 3.93 -7.79
CA PRO A 45 -12.42 2.54 -8.18
C PRO A 45 -11.21 1.91 -7.48
N ALA A 46 -11.37 0.65 -7.04
CA ALA A 46 -10.27 -0.10 -6.50
C ALA A 46 -9.06 0.06 -7.45
N PRO A 47 -7.87 0.42 -6.92
CA PRO A 47 -6.73 0.71 -7.77
C PRO A 47 -6.48 -0.48 -8.70
N SER A 48 -6.30 -0.19 -9.99
CA SER A 48 -6.04 -1.24 -10.98
C SER A 48 -4.76 -2.01 -10.60
N ALA A 49 -4.63 -3.25 -11.05
CA ALA A 49 -3.42 -4.04 -10.80
C ALA A 49 -2.14 -3.33 -11.27
N HIS A 50 -2.24 -2.53 -12.34
CA HIS A 50 -1.15 -1.66 -12.79
C HIS A 50 -0.81 -0.57 -11.77
N ALA A 51 -1.82 0.14 -11.25
CA ALA A 51 -1.62 1.20 -10.26
C ALA A 51 -1.03 0.65 -8.94
N LEU A 52 -1.48 -0.53 -8.51
CA LEU A 52 -0.96 -1.21 -7.32
C LEU A 52 0.51 -1.62 -7.44
N GLY A 53 0.98 -1.92 -8.66
CA GLY A 53 2.35 -2.34 -8.92
C GLY A 53 3.25 -1.24 -9.49
N ALA A 54 2.81 0.02 -9.53
CA ALA A 54 3.52 1.08 -10.25
C ALA A 54 4.95 1.31 -9.74
N ASP A 55 5.19 1.06 -8.45
CA ASP A 55 6.49 1.12 -7.78
C ASP A 55 7.31 -0.19 -7.92
N LEU A 56 6.66 -1.28 -8.33
CA LEU A 56 7.28 -2.59 -8.55
C LEU A 56 7.71 -2.78 -10.01
N PHE A 57 6.92 -2.28 -10.97
CA PHE A 57 7.24 -2.39 -12.40
C PHE A 57 8.48 -1.56 -12.76
N GLY A 58 9.43 -2.17 -13.46
CA GLY A 58 10.64 -1.49 -13.93
C GLY A 58 11.71 -1.23 -12.87
N ARG A 59 11.49 -1.64 -11.60
CA ARG A 59 12.48 -1.56 -10.51
C ARG A 59 13.79 -2.28 -10.83
N HIS A 60 13.69 -3.39 -11.56
CA HIS A 60 14.84 -4.13 -12.08
C HIS A 60 14.72 -4.21 -13.60
N ARG A 61 15.83 -3.99 -14.30
CA ARG A 61 15.92 -4.16 -15.75
C ARG A 61 16.83 -5.34 -16.05
N GLY A 62 16.28 -6.31 -16.78
CA GLY A 62 17.06 -7.36 -17.43
C GLY A 62 17.65 -6.89 -18.75
N ALA A 63 18.34 -7.77 -19.45
CA ALA A 63 18.81 -7.50 -20.80
C ALA A 63 17.61 -7.12 -21.72
N PRO A 64 17.79 -6.18 -22.67
CA PRO A 64 16.70 -5.69 -23.52
C PRO A 64 16.05 -6.81 -24.35
N GLU A 65 16.83 -7.81 -24.75
CA GLU A 65 16.39 -8.96 -25.53
C GLU A 65 15.85 -10.12 -24.68
N LEU A 66 15.71 -9.95 -23.36
CA LEU A 66 15.39 -11.06 -22.45
C LEU A 66 14.00 -11.65 -22.74
N ALA A 67 13.04 -10.85 -23.19
CA ALA A 67 11.74 -11.33 -23.62
C ALA A 67 11.85 -12.19 -24.90
N ALA A 68 12.62 -11.72 -25.89
CA ALA A 68 12.78 -12.39 -27.18
C ALA A 68 13.64 -13.67 -27.07
N ARG A 69 14.67 -13.64 -26.22
CA ARG A 69 15.67 -14.72 -26.06
C ARG A 69 15.49 -15.53 -24.79
N ARG A 70 14.32 -15.46 -24.15
CA ARG A 70 14.06 -16.08 -22.84
C ARG A 70 14.49 -17.55 -22.77
N LYS A 71 14.20 -18.35 -23.81
CA LYS A 71 14.49 -19.79 -23.82
C LYS A 71 15.98 -20.10 -23.89
N SER A 72 16.73 -19.41 -24.76
CA SER A 72 18.18 -19.64 -24.88
C SER A 72 18.90 -19.18 -23.62
N LEU A 73 18.59 -17.99 -23.12
CA LEU A 73 19.18 -17.47 -21.88
C LEU A 73 18.90 -18.37 -20.68
N LEU A 74 17.72 -18.98 -20.60
CA LEU A 74 17.40 -19.95 -19.56
C LEU A 74 18.23 -21.24 -19.71
N ALA A 75 18.38 -21.76 -20.94
CA ALA A 75 19.17 -22.95 -21.21
C ALA A 75 20.65 -22.73 -20.87
N ASP A 76 21.20 -21.58 -21.23
CA ASP A 76 22.58 -21.19 -20.91
C ASP A 76 22.79 -21.11 -19.39
N ALA A 77 21.87 -20.45 -18.67
CA ALA A 77 21.91 -20.35 -17.22
C ALA A 77 21.78 -21.73 -16.53
N TRP A 78 20.99 -22.63 -17.11
CA TRP A 78 20.82 -24.00 -16.60
C TRP A 78 22.09 -24.83 -16.81
N ALA A 79 22.68 -24.78 -18.00
CA ALA A 79 23.93 -25.47 -18.31
C ALA A 79 25.10 -24.97 -17.44
N ALA A 80 25.17 -23.66 -17.17
CA ALA A 80 26.18 -23.10 -16.28
C ALA A 80 26.04 -23.59 -14.82
N LYS A 81 24.81 -23.82 -14.35
CA LYS A 81 24.55 -24.37 -13.00
C LYS A 81 24.79 -25.87 -12.89
N HIS A 82 24.58 -26.59 -13.99
CA HIS A 82 24.74 -28.04 -14.05
C HIS A 82 25.78 -28.40 -15.12
N PRO A 83 27.07 -28.05 -14.91
CA PRO A 83 28.10 -28.45 -15.85
C PRO A 83 28.11 -29.98 -15.89
N ALA A 84 28.02 -30.53 -17.10
CA ALA A 84 28.15 -31.97 -17.29
C ALA A 84 29.50 -32.39 -16.72
N ARG A 85 29.47 -33.37 -15.81
CA ARG A 85 30.67 -33.94 -15.23
C ARG A 85 31.41 -34.71 -16.35
N PRO A 86 32.74 -34.58 -16.47
CA PRO A 86 33.52 -35.24 -17.51
C PRO A 86 33.41 -36.76 -17.45
#